data_AF-A0A965XVW3-F1
#
_entry.id   AF-A0A965XVW3-F1
#
_cell.length_a   1.000
_cell.length_b   1.000
_cell.length_c   1.000
_cell.angle_alpha   90.00
_cell.angle_beta   90.00
_cell.angle_gamma   90.00
#
_symmetry.space_group_name_H-M   'P 1'
#
loop_
_entity.id
_entity.type
_entity.pdbx_description
1 polymer ?
#
loop_
_entity_poly.entity_id
_entity_poly.type
_entity_poly.pdbx_seq_one_letter_code
_entity_poly.pdbx_strand_id
1 'polypeptide(L)'
;MRLKGGIEKDAAAVRGQMNLLGRAGAPFLFALDYETERGFVIENPLQQQDVLFRVPGYSNCPENRFGDMPDDKGVIGKQRGSGLPKILKSDTFEEYSAKFLMVMSGLKRGDSYLANLTCRSQVSLPLPSKDVFMRSSSAYGLYVPGQFLCYSPERFVRIEGRNLCSSPMKGTIDTSVPNAERQVLEDYKEKCEHNTIVDLIR
;
A
#
# COMPACT_ATOMS: atom_id res chain seq x y z
N MET A 1 -14.79 -3.70 6.58
CA MET A 1 -13.89 -4.83 6.91
C MET A 1 -14.60 -5.72 7.94
N ARG A 2 -14.40 -7.04 8.00
CA ARG A 2 -14.99 -7.89 9.07
C ARG A 2 -13.94 -8.87 9.55
N LEU A 3 -13.07 -8.46 10.47
CA LEU A 3 -11.91 -9.24 10.89
C LEU A 3 -12.36 -10.45 11.70
N LYS A 4 -12.04 -11.67 11.23
CA LYS A 4 -12.20 -12.86 12.07
C LYS A 4 -11.17 -12.79 13.21
N GLY A 5 -11.62 -13.01 14.45
CA GLY A 5 -10.75 -13.02 15.64
C GLY A 5 -11.01 -11.93 16.68
N GLY A 6 -12.03 -11.08 16.52
CA GLY A 6 -12.45 -10.13 17.58
C GLY A 6 -11.52 -8.93 17.82
N ILE A 7 -10.57 -8.69 16.90
CA ILE A 7 -9.62 -7.56 16.97
C ILE A 7 -10.23 -6.27 16.39
N GLU A 8 -11.40 -6.38 15.74
CA GLU A 8 -12.10 -5.25 15.12
C GLU A 8 -12.74 -4.36 16.17
N LYS A 9 -12.53 -3.06 16.00
CA LYS A 9 -13.04 -2.00 16.87
C LYS A 9 -13.61 -0.89 15.99
N ASP A 10 -14.55 -0.12 16.53
CA ASP A 10 -14.91 1.15 15.91
C ASP A 10 -13.72 2.13 15.97
N ALA A 11 -13.73 3.13 15.09
CA ALA A 11 -12.60 4.07 15.01
C ALA A 11 -12.40 4.91 16.27
N ALA A 12 -13.44 5.17 17.08
CA ALA A 12 -13.28 5.91 18.33
C ALA A 12 -12.51 5.09 19.36
N ALA A 13 -12.81 3.80 19.47
CA ALA A 13 -12.10 2.85 20.32
C ALA A 13 -10.64 2.65 19.85
N VAL A 14 -10.40 2.57 18.53
CA VAL A 14 -9.04 2.54 17.96
C VAL A 14 -8.25 3.78 18.38
N ARG A 15 -8.81 4.99 18.16
CA ARG A 15 -8.16 6.25 18.57
C ARG A 15 -7.87 6.30 20.07
N GLY A 16 -8.82 5.88 20.90
CA GLY A 16 -8.66 5.84 22.35
C GLY A 16 -7.49 4.96 22.77
N GLN A 17 -7.38 3.76 22.19
CA GLN A 17 -6.28 2.84 22.49
C GLN A 17 -4.94 3.35 21.95
N MET A 18 -4.90 3.92 20.74
CA MET A 18 -3.70 4.56 20.21
C MET A 18 -3.17 5.66 21.13
N ASN A 19 -4.06 6.51 21.65
CA ASN A 19 -3.70 7.57 22.58
C ASN A 19 -3.16 7.03 23.90
N LEU A 20 -3.77 5.97 24.43
CA LEU A 20 -3.32 5.32 25.67
C LEU A 20 -1.92 4.71 25.50
N LEU A 21 -1.70 3.95 24.44
CA LEU A 21 -0.42 3.30 24.15
C LEU A 21 0.67 4.32 23.82
N GLY A 22 0.32 5.36 23.05
CA GLY A 22 1.22 6.47 22.76
C GLY A 22 1.68 7.20 24.02
N ARG A 23 0.77 7.46 24.97
CA ARG A 23 1.12 8.04 26.28
C ARG A 23 2.03 7.14 27.12
N ALA A 24 1.83 5.83 27.04
CA ALA A 24 2.64 4.84 27.73
C ALA A 24 4.00 4.58 27.06
N GLY A 25 4.25 5.11 25.86
CA GLY A 25 5.44 4.78 25.06
C GLY A 25 5.48 3.33 24.60
N ALA A 26 4.33 2.64 24.60
CA ALA A 26 4.23 1.25 24.19
C ALA A 26 4.20 1.14 22.65
N PRO A 27 4.97 0.23 22.03
CA PRO A 27 4.92 0.05 20.57
C PRO A 27 3.60 -0.61 20.15
N PHE A 28 2.99 -0.08 19.08
CA PHE A 28 1.75 -0.63 18.54
C PHE A 28 1.67 -0.50 17.01
N LEU A 29 0.89 -1.38 16.40
CA LEU A 29 0.45 -1.31 15.00
C LEU A 29 -1.04 -1.02 14.99
N PHE A 30 -1.52 -0.22 14.05
CA PHE A 30 -2.95 0.01 13.86
C PHE A 30 -3.30 0.02 12.37
N ALA A 31 -4.57 -0.23 12.07
CA ALA A 31 -5.14 0.02 10.75
C ALA A 31 -6.58 0.50 10.90
N LEU A 32 -7.02 1.37 9.99
CA LEU A 32 -8.38 1.87 9.86
C LEU A 32 -8.82 1.66 8.41
N ASP A 33 -10.11 1.42 8.20
CA ASP A 33 -10.69 1.48 6.86
C ASP A 33 -10.82 2.93 6.35
N TYR A 34 -11.04 3.05 5.05
CA TYR A 34 -11.07 4.35 4.36
C TYR A 34 -12.15 5.29 4.93
N GLU A 35 -13.32 4.75 5.27
CA GLU A 35 -14.43 5.51 5.83
C GLU A 35 -14.21 5.86 7.31
N THR A 36 -13.12 5.38 7.91
CA THR A 36 -12.78 5.56 9.33
C THR A 36 -13.89 5.11 10.26
N GLU A 37 -14.58 4.03 9.87
CA GLU A 37 -15.62 3.42 10.69
C GLU A 37 -15.02 2.35 11.59
N ARG A 38 -14.07 1.58 11.06
CA ARG A 38 -13.56 0.38 11.72
C ARG A 38 -12.06 0.22 11.57
N GLY A 39 -11.47 -0.50 12.52
CA GLY A 39 -10.05 -0.78 12.50
C GLY A 39 -9.63 -1.76 13.59
N PHE A 40 -8.33 -1.78 13.85
CA PHE A 40 -7.73 -2.57 14.91
C PHE A 40 -6.46 -1.91 15.44
N VAL A 41 -6.06 -2.31 16.64
CA VAL A 41 -4.78 -1.97 17.26
C VAL A 41 -4.15 -3.25 17.81
N ILE A 42 -2.86 -3.44 17.56
CA ILE A 42 -2.06 -4.56 18.04
C ILE A 42 -0.91 -3.99 18.86
N GLU A 43 -0.90 -4.32 20.13
CA GLU A 43 0.19 -3.99 21.07
C GLU A 43 1.37 -4.94 20.85
N ASN A 44 2.59 -4.43 21.05
CA ASN A 44 3.83 -5.19 20.86
C ASN A 44 3.84 -5.99 19.54
N PRO A 45 3.63 -5.32 18.38
CA PRO A 45 3.32 -6.00 17.13
C PRO A 45 4.43 -6.94 16.63
N LEU A 46 5.67 -6.77 17.11
CA LEU A 46 6.80 -7.66 16.85
C LEU A 46 6.72 -9.02 17.57
N GLN A 47 5.87 -9.15 18.60
CA GLN A 47 5.75 -10.37 19.42
C GLN A 47 4.64 -11.31 18.95
N GLN A 48 3.96 -10.99 17.84
CA GLN A 48 2.86 -11.79 17.29
C GLN A 48 3.08 -12.09 15.80
N GLN A 49 2.40 -13.13 15.29
CA GLN A 49 2.46 -13.55 13.88
C GLN A 49 1.08 -13.73 13.22
N ASP A 50 0.02 -13.27 13.87
CA ASP A 50 -1.35 -13.33 13.35
C ASP A 50 -1.55 -12.30 12.22
N VAL A 51 -1.03 -11.09 12.41
CA VAL A 51 -0.99 -10.03 11.39
C VAL A 51 0.45 -9.76 11.02
N LEU A 52 0.79 -9.92 9.74
CA LEU A 52 2.15 -9.68 9.28
C LEU A 52 2.27 -8.26 8.74
N PHE A 53 3.35 -7.57 9.09
CA PHE A 53 3.64 -6.25 8.57
C PHE A 53 5.12 -6.10 8.22
N ARG A 54 5.37 -5.17 7.31
CA ARG A 54 6.69 -4.72 6.92
C ARG A 54 6.64 -3.21 6.80
N VAL A 55 7.53 -2.54 7.52
CA VAL A 55 7.83 -1.11 7.35
C VAL A 55 9.35 -0.95 7.42
N PRO A 56 9.94 0.11 6.85
CA PRO A 56 11.38 0.32 6.97
C PRO A 56 11.84 0.34 8.44
N GLY A 57 12.77 -0.54 8.79
CA GLY A 57 13.31 -0.69 10.14
C GLY A 57 12.53 -1.61 11.09
N TYR A 58 11.28 -1.98 10.79
CA TYR A 58 10.48 -2.84 11.66
C TYR A 58 9.65 -3.84 10.85
N SER A 59 9.77 -5.13 11.18
CA SER A 59 8.93 -6.17 10.60
C SER A 59 8.84 -7.36 11.55
N ASN A 60 7.67 -8.00 11.59
CA ASN A 60 7.46 -9.29 12.23
C ASN A 60 7.36 -10.44 11.21
N CYS A 61 7.70 -10.18 9.94
CA CYS A 61 7.75 -11.23 8.94
C CYS A 61 8.93 -12.17 9.27
N PRO A 62 8.74 -13.49 9.28
CA PRO A 62 9.86 -14.42 9.39
C PRO A 62 10.84 -14.15 8.24
N GLU A 63 12.13 -14.06 8.56
CA GLU A 63 13.17 -13.68 7.61
C GLU A 63 13.13 -14.55 6.34
N ASN A 64 12.71 -13.96 5.22
CA ASN A 64 13.41 -14.18 3.95
C ASN A 64 14.31 -12.96 3.81
N ARG A 65 15.57 -13.08 4.25
CA ARG A 65 16.58 -12.05 3.98
C ARG A 65 16.62 -11.85 2.47
N PHE A 66 16.26 -10.66 2.01
CA PHE A 66 16.60 -10.20 0.67
C PHE A 66 18.14 -10.25 0.58
N GLY A 67 18.68 -11.30 -0.04
CA GLY A 67 20.12 -11.55 -0.14
C GLY A 67 20.54 -13.03 -0.10
N ASP A 68 19.74 -13.92 0.50
CA ASP A 68 20.08 -15.36 0.65
C ASP A 68 19.10 -16.29 -0.08
N MET A 69 18.63 -15.90 -1.27
CA MET A 69 18.26 -16.94 -2.23
C MET A 69 19.58 -17.38 -2.87
N PRO A 70 20.09 -18.60 -2.58
CA PRO A 70 21.05 -19.17 -3.50
C PRO A 70 20.38 -19.17 -4.87
N ASP A 71 21.18 -19.00 -5.92
CA ASP A 71 20.77 -19.09 -7.33
C ASP A 71 20.37 -20.55 -7.68
N ASP A 72 19.65 -21.21 -6.75
CA ASP A 72 19.48 -22.63 -6.67
C ASP A 72 18.27 -23.01 -7.50
N LYS A 73 18.60 -23.40 -8.73
CA LYS A 73 17.77 -24.22 -9.61
C LYS A 73 17.42 -25.58 -8.99
N GLY A 74 17.80 -25.89 -7.75
CA GLY A 74 17.41 -27.08 -7.01
C GLY A 74 16.62 -26.73 -5.74
N VAL A 75 15.64 -27.58 -5.41
CA VAL A 75 15.12 -27.73 -4.04
C VAL A 75 14.17 -26.64 -3.52
N ILE A 76 13.06 -26.38 -4.24
CA ILE A 76 11.78 -26.10 -3.57
C ILE A 76 10.71 -26.98 -4.20
N GLY A 77 10.06 -27.76 -3.34
CA GLY A 77 9.15 -28.85 -3.64
C GLY A 77 8.09 -28.55 -4.71
N LYS A 78 7.68 -29.65 -5.36
CA LYS A 78 6.74 -29.80 -6.48
C LYS A 78 5.29 -29.40 -6.14
N GLN A 79 5.08 -28.18 -5.65
CA GLN A 79 3.76 -27.52 -5.53
C GLN A 79 3.89 -26.10 -6.12
N ARG A 80 4.47 -26.01 -7.32
CA ARG A 80 4.60 -24.74 -8.04
C ARG A 80 3.31 -24.47 -8.79
N GLY A 81 2.39 -23.72 -8.17
CA GLY A 81 1.43 -22.94 -8.93
C GLY A 81 2.23 -21.96 -9.80
N SER A 82 2.51 -22.34 -11.05
CA SER A 82 3.27 -21.55 -12.03
C SER A 82 2.44 -20.44 -12.69
N GLY A 83 1.26 -20.14 -12.15
CA GLY A 83 0.38 -19.13 -12.70
C GLY A 83 0.85 -17.72 -12.34
N LEU A 84 0.62 -16.77 -13.25
CA LEU A 84 0.52 -15.36 -12.90
C LEU A 84 -0.90 -15.06 -12.38
N PRO A 85 -1.09 -14.01 -11.55
CA PRO A 85 -2.41 -13.49 -11.25
C PRO A 85 -3.22 -13.27 -12.53
N LYS A 86 -4.49 -13.66 -12.53
CA LYS A 86 -5.39 -13.47 -13.67
C LYS A 86 -6.44 -12.43 -13.33
N ILE A 87 -6.62 -11.44 -14.20
CA ILE A 87 -7.75 -10.51 -14.09
C ILE A 87 -9.00 -11.26 -14.56
N LEU A 88 -9.98 -11.38 -13.67
CA LEU A 88 -11.27 -12.05 -13.95
C LEU A 88 -12.31 -11.06 -14.45
N LYS A 89 -12.31 -9.86 -13.86
CA LYS A 89 -13.23 -8.78 -14.21
C LYS A 89 -12.53 -7.45 -14.01
N SER A 90 -12.59 -6.60 -15.01
CA SER A 90 -12.17 -5.20 -14.97
C SER A 90 -13.20 -4.38 -15.73
N ASP A 91 -13.14 -3.06 -15.62
CA ASP A 91 -13.90 -2.20 -16.50
C ASP A 91 -13.52 -2.47 -17.96
N THR A 92 -14.49 -2.44 -18.87
CA THR A 92 -14.20 -2.40 -20.31
C THR A 92 -13.58 -1.05 -20.69
N PHE A 93 -13.04 -0.97 -21.90
CA PHE A 93 -12.53 0.30 -22.42
C PHE A 93 -13.61 1.39 -22.41
N GLU A 94 -14.84 1.05 -22.80
CA GLU A 94 -15.98 1.96 -22.87
C GLU A 94 -16.40 2.44 -21.48
N GLU A 95 -16.48 1.52 -20.51
CA GLU A 95 -16.80 1.84 -19.12
C GLU A 95 -15.75 2.77 -18.50
N TYR A 96 -14.46 2.47 -18.72
CA TYR A 96 -13.36 3.32 -18.25
C TYR A 96 -13.38 4.68 -18.96
N SER A 97 -13.58 4.70 -20.28
CA SER A 97 -13.64 5.92 -21.08
C SER A 97 -14.75 6.85 -20.61
N ALA A 98 -15.94 6.33 -20.31
CA ALA A 98 -17.03 7.13 -19.76
C ALA A 98 -16.66 7.79 -18.42
N LYS A 99 -16.04 7.04 -17.49
CA LYS A 99 -15.56 7.57 -16.20
C LYS A 99 -14.46 8.62 -16.40
N PHE A 100 -13.52 8.36 -17.29
CA PHE A 100 -12.44 9.27 -17.63
C PHE A 100 -12.97 10.59 -18.21
N LEU A 101 -13.90 10.53 -19.16
CA LEU A 101 -14.49 11.72 -19.78
C LEU A 101 -15.26 12.56 -18.76
N MET A 102 -15.93 11.94 -17.79
CA MET A 102 -16.57 12.64 -16.68
C MET A 102 -15.56 13.42 -15.83
N VAL A 103 -14.46 12.78 -15.42
CA VAL A 103 -13.39 13.42 -14.65
C VAL A 103 -12.76 14.56 -15.45
N MET A 104 -12.43 14.33 -16.73
CA MET A 104 -11.87 15.36 -17.60
C MET A 104 -12.80 16.55 -17.82
N SER A 105 -14.10 16.30 -17.90
CA SER A 105 -15.11 17.36 -18.00
C SER A 105 -15.09 18.24 -16.75
N GLY A 106 -15.00 17.64 -15.56
CA GLY A 106 -14.89 18.38 -14.29
C GLY A 106 -13.59 19.18 -14.19
N LEU A 107 -12.45 18.59 -14.56
CA LEU A 107 -11.16 19.29 -14.58
C LEU A 107 -11.19 20.50 -15.54
N LYS A 108 -11.79 20.36 -16.74
CA LYS A 108 -11.92 21.46 -17.71
C LYS A 108 -12.84 22.58 -17.25
N ARG A 109 -13.87 22.27 -16.45
CA ARG A 109 -14.74 23.27 -15.82
C ARG A 109 -14.09 23.98 -14.63
N GLY A 110 -13.00 23.44 -14.10
CA GLY A 110 -12.34 23.95 -12.90
C GLY A 110 -12.89 23.39 -11.60
N ASP A 111 -13.59 22.25 -11.62
CA ASP A 111 -14.16 21.62 -10.41
C ASP A 111 -13.08 21.09 -9.45
N SER A 112 -11.89 20.75 -9.98
CA SER A 112 -10.70 20.36 -9.21
C SER A 112 -9.43 20.64 -10.03
N TYR A 113 -8.30 20.76 -9.35
CA TYR A 113 -6.97 20.84 -9.98
C TYR A 113 -6.42 19.47 -10.39
N LEU A 114 -6.76 18.42 -9.62
CA LEU A 114 -6.28 17.06 -9.82
C LEU A 114 -7.35 16.07 -9.36
N ALA A 115 -7.47 14.95 -10.07
CA ALA A 115 -8.32 13.84 -9.68
C ALA A 115 -7.64 12.52 -10.03
N ASN A 116 -7.60 11.58 -9.08
CA ASN A 116 -7.11 10.23 -9.32
C ASN A 116 -8.32 9.32 -9.58
N LEU A 117 -8.50 8.92 -10.83
CA LEU A 117 -9.52 7.94 -11.20
C LEU A 117 -9.03 6.53 -10.88
N THR A 118 -9.73 5.81 -10.01
CA THR A 118 -9.39 4.43 -9.63
C THR A 118 -10.49 3.46 -10.01
N CYS A 119 -10.11 2.30 -10.53
CA CYS A 119 -11.04 1.23 -10.93
C CYS A 119 -10.74 -0.08 -10.19
N ARG A 120 -11.79 -0.80 -9.79
CA ARG A 120 -11.65 -2.08 -9.09
C ARG A 120 -11.62 -3.23 -10.09
N SER A 121 -10.58 -4.05 -10.01
CA SER A 121 -10.48 -5.30 -10.77
C SER A 121 -10.58 -6.51 -9.84
N GLN A 122 -11.36 -7.51 -10.25
CA GLN A 122 -11.37 -8.82 -9.62
C GLN A 122 -10.21 -9.65 -10.17
N VAL A 123 -9.40 -10.21 -9.28
CA VAL A 123 -8.24 -11.03 -9.65
C VAL A 123 -8.31 -12.41 -9.02
N SER A 124 -7.82 -13.41 -9.74
CA SER A 124 -7.56 -14.76 -9.23
C SER A 124 -6.07 -14.91 -8.94
N LEU A 125 -5.77 -15.38 -7.72
CA LEU A 125 -4.41 -15.66 -7.30
C LEU A 125 -4.13 -17.16 -7.43
N PRO A 126 -3.01 -17.56 -8.05
CA PRO A 126 -2.61 -18.96 -8.18
C PRO A 126 -2.00 -19.51 -6.89
N LEU A 127 -1.76 -18.64 -5.90
CA LEU A 127 -1.15 -18.94 -4.63
C LEU A 127 -2.04 -18.42 -3.49
N PRO A 128 -1.94 -19.02 -2.29
CA PRO A 128 -2.50 -18.44 -1.08
C PRO A 128 -2.04 -17.00 -0.89
N SER A 129 -2.92 -16.14 -0.37
CA SER A 129 -2.62 -14.72 -0.12
C SER A 129 -1.40 -14.49 0.77
N LYS A 130 -1.19 -15.36 1.76
CA LYS A 130 0.02 -15.33 2.61
C LYS A 130 1.30 -15.53 1.79
N ASP A 131 1.30 -16.46 0.85
CA ASP A 131 2.48 -16.75 0.02
C ASP A 131 2.76 -15.59 -0.95
N VAL A 132 1.70 -14.96 -1.49
CA VAL A 132 1.83 -13.74 -2.28
C VAL A 132 2.45 -12.62 -1.44
N PHE A 133 1.99 -12.45 -0.19
CA PHE A 133 2.59 -11.52 0.77
C PHE A 133 4.08 -11.75 0.98
N MET A 134 4.47 -13.00 1.28
CA MET A 134 5.88 -13.34 1.53
C MET A 134 6.78 -13.16 0.30
N ARG A 135 6.25 -13.32 -0.92
CA ARG A 135 7.02 -13.16 -2.18
C ARG A 135 7.09 -11.73 -2.69
N SER A 136 6.25 -10.83 -2.19
CA SER A 136 6.22 -9.44 -2.64
C SER A 136 7.43 -8.64 -2.17
N SER A 137 7.99 -7.82 -3.07
CA SER A 137 8.96 -6.79 -2.74
C SER A 137 8.25 -5.46 -2.61
N SER A 138 8.17 -4.94 -1.39
CA SER A 138 7.65 -3.60 -1.09
C SER A 138 8.19 -3.13 0.26
N ALA A 139 8.40 -1.82 0.39
CA ALA A 139 8.87 -1.19 1.62
C ALA A 139 7.81 -1.24 2.72
N TYR A 140 6.54 -1.09 2.35
CA TYR A 140 5.40 -1.14 3.25
C TYR A 140 4.48 -2.28 2.86
N GLY A 141 4.15 -3.16 3.80
CA GLY A 141 3.23 -4.26 3.57
C GLY A 141 2.44 -4.60 4.83
N LEU A 142 1.18 -5.00 4.65
CA LEU A 142 0.33 -5.51 5.71
C LEU A 142 -0.48 -6.70 5.18
N TYR A 143 -0.46 -7.80 5.92
CA TYR A 143 -1.27 -8.99 5.65
C TYR A 143 -2.13 -9.32 6.85
N VAL A 144 -3.43 -9.33 6.61
CA VAL A 144 -4.44 -9.71 7.58
C VAL A 144 -5.14 -10.99 7.10
N PRO A 145 -4.91 -12.14 7.76
CA PRO A 145 -5.41 -13.43 7.31
C PRO A 145 -6.91 -13.45 7.02
N GLY A 146 -7.27 -13.97 5.84
CA GLY A 146 -8.66 -14.10 5.41
C GLY A 146 -9.39 -12.77 5.16
N GLN A 147 -8.67 -11.65 5.10
CA GLN A 147 -9.24 -10.32 4.91
C GLN A 147 -8.62 -9.62 3.70
N PHE A 148 -7.36 -9.20 3.84
CA PHE A 148 -6.63 -8.56 2.75
C PHE A 148 -5.12 -8.69 2.92
N LEU A 149 -4.43 -8.40 1.82
CA LEU A 149 -3.02 -8.05 1.78
C LEU A 149 -2.92 -6.69 1.09
N CYS A 150 -2.05 -5.82 1.57
CA CYS A 150 -1.75 -4.55 0.91
C CYS A 150 -0.26 -4.27 0.91
N TYR A 151 0.15 -3.52 -0.10
CA TYR A 151 1.51 -3.02 -0.26
C TYR A 151 1.43 -1.55 -0.60
N SER A 152 2.35 -0.77 -0.06
CA SER A 152 2.49 0.63 -0.46
C SER A 152 3.94 0.89 -0.86
N PRO A 153 4.18 1.51 -2.01
CA PRO A 153 5.51 2.04 -2.32
C PRO A 153 5.81 3.29 -1.47
N GLU A 154 4.78 3.96 -0.97
CA GLU A 154 4.86 5.32 -0.45
C GLU A 154 4.36 5.45 0.99
N ARG A 155 5.02 6.30 1.76
CA ARG A 155 4.62 6.68 3.10
C ARG A 155 3.88 8.01 3.06
N PHE A 156 2.73 8.05 3.72
CA PHE A 156 2.01 9.31 3.90
C PHE A 156 2.74 10.25 4.88
N VAL A 157 2.98 9.82 6.12
CA VAL A 157 3.66 10.61 7.16
C VAL A 157 4.57 9.72 8.02
N ARG A 158 5.72 10.26 8.46
CA ARG A 158 6.55 9.74 9.56
C ARG A 158 6.63 10.79 10.65
N ILE A 159 6.48 10.36 11.90
CA ILE A 159 6.75 11.17 13.07
C ILE A 159 8.01 10.62 13.72
N GLU A 160 9.01 11.46 13.93
CA GLU A 160 10.27 11.11 14.60
C GLU A 160 10.69 12.24 15.55
N GLY A 161 10.62 11.95 16.85
CA GLY A 161 10.78 12.97 17.88
C GLY A 161 9.74 14.07 17.73
N ARG A 162 10.19 15.28 17.39
CA ARG A 162 9.33 16.46 17.14
C ARG A 162 9.11 16.75 15.65
N ASN A 163 9.66 15.93 14.76
CA ASN A 163 9.58 16.14 13.32
C ASN A 163 8.46 15.31 12.71
N LEU A 164 7.67 15.94 11.85
CA LEU A 164 6.68 15.29 11.00
C LEU A 164 7.14 15.44 9.55
N CYS A 165 7.37 14.31 8.88
CA CYS A 165 7.91 14.28 7.51
C CYS A 165 6.95 13.54 6.58
N SER A 166 6.65 14.12 5.42
CA SER A 166 6.02 13.44 4.28
C SER A 166 7.02 13.33 3.12
N SER A 167 6.80 12.41 2.20
CA SER A 167 7.69 12.19 1.05
C SER A 167 6.84 11.86 -0.17
N PRO A 168 6.06 12.84 -0.67
CA PRO A 168 5.15 12.60 -1.78
C PRO A 168 5.88 12.11 -3.02
N MET A 169 5.37 11.06 -3.65
CA MET A 169 5.86 10.55 -4.92
C MET A 169 4.88 10.88 -6.04
N LYS A 170 5.34 11.67 -6.99
CA LYS A 170 4.62 11.98 -8.23
C LYS A 170 5.64 12.18 -9.35
N GLY A 171 5.34 11.67 -10.55
CA GLY A 171 6.34 11.41 -11.58
C GLY A 171 6.62 9.92 -11.69
N THR A 172 6.04 9.25 -12.69
CA THR A 172 6.32 7.82 -12.94
C THR A 172 6.79 7.63 -14.37
N ILE A 173 7.94 6.98 -14.53
CA ILE A 173 8.49 6.60 -15.84
C ILE A 173 8.95 5.15 -15.78
N ASP A 174 8.85 4.45 -16.92
CA ASP A 174 9.41 3.10 -17.05
C ASP A 174 10.94 3.16 -16.97
N THR A 175 11.51 2.42 -16.01
CA THR A 175 12.95 2.37 -15.75
C THR A 175 13.75 1.75 -16.91
N SER A 176 13.10 1.05 -17.83
CA SER A 176 13.75 0.49 -19.03
C SER A 176 14.10 1.54 -20.09
N VAL A 177 13.55 2.76 -19.98
CA VAL A 177 13.81 3.86 -20.91
C VAL A 177 15.22 4.44 -20.68
N PRO A 178 16.04 4.65 -21.74
CA PRO A 178 17.34 5.28 -21.59
C PRO A 178 17.26 6.68 -20.96
N ASN A 179 18.08 6.95 -19.94
CA ASN A 179 18.05 8.21 -19.19
C ASN A 179 16.67 8.55 -18.57
N ALA A 180 15.88 7.54 -18.18
CA ALA A 180 14.56 7.72 -17.60
C ALA A 180 14.51 8.77 -16.46
N GLU A 181 15.50 8.75 -15.57
CA GLU A 181 15.63 9.73 -14.47
C GLU A 181 15.67 11.17 -15.00
N ARG A 182 16.53 11.45 -15.98
CA ARG A 182 16.63 12.79 -16.55
C ARG A 182 15.34 13.19 -17.26
N GLN A 183 14.71 12.26 -17.96
CA GLN A 183 13.47 12.53 -18.70
C GLN A 183 12.31 12.89 -17.77
N VAL A 184 12.09 12.14 -16.69
CA VAL A 184 11.01 12.47 -15.73
C VAL A 184 11.31 13.76 -14.97
N LEU A 185 12.57 14.05 -14.67
CA LEU A 185 13.00 15.32 -14.07
C LEU A 185 12.93 16.50 -15.02
N GLU A 186 12.86 16.29 -16.33
CA GLU A 186 12.74 17.37 -17.32
C GLU A 186 11.28 17.56 -17.79
N ASP A 187 10.41 16.56 -17.63
CA ASP A 187 8.99 16.59 -18.02
C ASP A 187 8.20 17.69 -17.27
N TYR A 188 7.61 18.61 -18.06
CA TYR A 188 6.84 19.73 -17.53
C TYR A 188 5.54 19.29 -16.84
N LYS A 189 4.84 18.29 -17.38
CA LYS A 189 3.59 17.78 -16.81
C LYS A 189 3.86 17.12 -15.47
N GLU A 190 4.86 16.24 -15.39
CA GLU A 190 5.16 15.54 -14.14
C GLU A 190 5.66 16.51 -13.06
N LYS A 191 6.45 17.54 -13.43
CA LYS A 191 6.82 18.64 -12.52
C LYS A 191 5.61 19.39 -11.97
N CYS A 192 4.66 19.77 -12.82
CA CYS A 192 3.46 20.48 -12.39
C CYS A 192 2.62 19.63 -11.43
N GLU A 193 2.44 18.34 -11.73
CA GLU A 193 1.73 17.42 -10.84
C GLU A 193 2.45 17.22 -9.50
N HIS A 194 3.78 17.10 -9.51
CA HIS A 194 4.59 17.00 -8.30
C HIS A 194 4.47 18.26 -7.42
N ASN A 195 4.64 19.44 -8.00
CA ASN A 195 4.53 20.70 -7.26
C ASN A 195 3.15 20.88 -6.63
N THR A 196 2.08 20.50 -7.35
CA THR A 196 0.70 20.55 -6.83
C THR A 196 0.53 19.69 -5.59
N ILE A 197 1.12 18.47 -5.58
CA ILE A 197 1.03 17.58 -4.42
C ILE A 197 1.91 18.07 -3.26
N VAL A 198 3.11 18.57 -3.54
CA VAL A 198 3.97 19.16 -2.51
C VAL A 198 3.27 20.35 -1.84
N ASP A 199 2.64 21.23 -2.62
CA ASP A 199 1.89 22.37 -2.08
C ASP A 199 0.64 21.94 -1.31
N LEU A 200 -0.04 20.86 -1.71
CA LEU A 200 -1.19 20.33 -0.97
C LEU A 200 -0.81 19.77 0.42
N ILE A 201 0.40 19.25 0.57
CA ILE A 201 0.89 18.57 1.79
C ILE A 201 1.58 19.55 2.76
N ARG A 202 1.90 20.78 2.31
CA ARG A 202 2.62 21.79 3.10
C ARG A 202 1.91 22.25 4.36
#